data_AF-A0AB38PBE3-F1
#
_entry.id   AF-A0AB38PBE3-F1
#
_cell.length_a   1.000
_cell.length_b   1.000
_cell.length_c   1.000
_cell.angle_alpha   90.00
_cell.angle_beta   90.00
_cell.angle_gamma   90.00
#
_symmetry.space_group_name_H-M   'P 1'
#
loop_
_entity.id
_entity.type
_entity.pdbx_description
1 polymer ?
#
loop_
_entity_poly.entity_id
_entity_poly.type
_entity_poly.pdbx_seq_one_letter_code
_entity_poly.pdbx_strand_id
1 'polypeptide(L)'
;MISVNDFGKKLKELRGDQSIREASRNIGISHTYLDSLEKGIDPRTGKERKPTIEVIHKLSKYYNVDFFDLSRLAGVFVSIKDTPKEVKREEINKMKKRFREYFNDTELIVKENYLDIMSKKLSYRESIFWQNLYNFYIQEKDSDYLKIKDEEDTDILIFIASLFKILTENKHSNDDEMFKDISNDFNKFLKSYLNVK
;
A
#
# COMPACT_ATOMS: atom_id res chain seq x y z
N MET A 1 0.88 -26.33 -9.17
CA MET A 1 -0.35 -27.01 -9.62
C MET A 1 -1.26 -27.12 -8.40
N ILE A 2 -2.30 -26.28 -8.28
CA ILE A 2 -3.28 -26.43 -7.18
C ILE A 2 -4.12 -27.65 -7.54
N SER A 3 -4.12 -28.65 -6.66
CA SER A 3 -4.88 -29.87 -6.86
C SER A 3 -6.35 -29.55 -6.64
N VAL A 4 -7.22 -30.06 -7.52
CA VAL A 4 -8.70 -30.00 -7.39
C VAL A 4 -9.20 -30.41 -6.00
N ASN A 5 -8.42 -31.20 -5.26
CA ASN A 5 -8.75 -31.66 -3.92
C ASN A 5 -8.37 -30.68 -2.79
N ASP A 6 -7.61 -29.61 -3.06
CA ASP A 6 -7.17 -28.69 -2.02
C ASP A 6 -8.34 -27.86 -1.47
N PHE A 7 -9.32 -27.53 -2.31
CA PHE A 7 -10.57 -26.90 -1.89
C PHE A 7 -11.40 -27.82 -0.97
N GLY A 8 -11.63 -29.06 -1.40
CA GLY A 8 -12.42 -30.02 -0.64
C GLY A 8 -11.80 -30.37 0.72
N LYS A 9 -10.48 -30.58 0.75
CA LYS A 9 -9.71 -30.73 1.99
C LYS A 9 -9.86 -29.52 2.90
N LYS A 10 -9.71 -28.30 2.37
CA LYS A 10 -9.85 -27.08 3.16
C LYS A 10 -11.25 -26.95 3.76
N LEU A 11 -12.30 -27.26 3.02
CA LEU A 11 -13.67 -27.26 3.54
C LEU A 11 -13.86 -28.28 4.66
N LYS A 12 -13.30 -29.48 4.51
CA LYS A 12 -13.37 -30.53 5.53
C LYS A 12 -12.61 -30.13 6.80
N GLU A 13 -11.45 -29.50 6.66
CA GLU A 13 -10.70 -28.92 7.78
C GLU A 13 -11.49 -27.84 8.51
N LEU A 14 -12.10 -26.90 7.76
CA LEU A 14 -12.89 -25.81 8.34
C LEU A 14 -14.17 -26.30 9.02
N ARG A 15 -14.79 -27.37 8.50
CA ARG A 15 -15.95 -28.01 9.14
C ARG A 15 -15.57 -28.70 10.46
N GLY A 16 -14.37 -29.25 10.54
CA GLY A 16 -13.91 -30.02 11.69
C GLY A 16 -14.86 -31.18 12.03
N ASP A 17 -15.27 -31.25 13.30
CA ASP A 17 -16.13 -32.32 13.82
C ASP A 17 -17.64 -32.08 13.57
N GLN A 18 -18.02 -30.90 13.06
CA GLN A 18 -19.41 -30.58 12.80
C GLN A 18 -19.98 -31.52 11.72
N SER A 19 -21.19 -32.03 11.90
CA SER A 19 -21.79 -32.91 10.89
C SER A 19 -22.03 -32.16 9.57
N ILE A 20 -21.90 -32.83 8.42
CA ILE A 20 -22.15 -32.23 7.10
C ILE A 20 -23.56 -31.62 7.03
N ARG A 21 -24.56 -32.27 7.63
CA ARG A 21 -25.94 -31.79 7.65
C ARG A 21 -26.06 -30.46 8.40
N GLU A 22 -25.44 -30.37 9.56
CA GLU A 22 -25.46 -29.17 10.39
C GLU A 22 -24.71 -28.01 9.71
N ALA A 23 -23.48 -28.25 9.24
CA ALA A 23 -22.69 -27.25 8.53
C ALA A 23 -23.43 -26.74 7.29
N SER A 24 -23.96 -27.64 6.46
CA SER A 24 -24.69 -27.27 5.23
C SER A 24 -25.91 -26.39 5.51
N ARG A 25 -26.63 -26.65 6.60
CA ARG A 25 -27.79 -25.85 7.01
C ARG A 25 -27.36 -24.43 7.40
N ASN A 26 -26.28 -24.29 8.16
CA ASN A 26 -25.79 -22.98 8.59
C ASN A 26 -25.18 -22.17 7.43
N ILE A 27 -24.53 -22.85 6.47
CA ILE A 27 -24.01 -22.23 5.23
C ILE A 27 -25.16 -21.82 4.29
N GLY A 28 -26.29 -22.52 4.34
CA GLY A 28 -27.42 -22.31 3.43
C GLY A 28 -27.23 -22.99 2.06
N ILE A 29 -26.69 -24.22 2.06
CA ILE A 29 -26.56 -25.10 0.89
C ILE A 29 -27.06 -26.52 1.22
N SER A 30 -27.29 -27.37 0.22
CA SER A 30 -27.70 -28.76 0.50
C SER A 30 -26.55 -29.60 1.08
N HIS A 31 -26.87 -30.50 2.01
CA HIS A 31 -25.89 -31.42 2.60
C HIS A 31 -25.22 -32.32 1.57
N THR A 32 -25.96 -32.77 0.55
CA THR A 32 -25.41 -33.55 -0.56
C THR A 32 -24.44 -32.73 -1.40
N TYR A 33 -24.68 -31.43 -1.55
CA TYR A 33 -23.77 -30.57 -2.28
C TYR A 33 -22.50 -30.28 -1.49
N LEU A 34 -22.60 -29.98 -0.19
CA LEU A 34 -21.43 -29.83 0.68
C LEU A 34 -20.56 -31.09 0.70
N ASP A 35 -21.18 -32.27 0.84
CA ASP A 35 -20.48 -33.56 0.77
C ASP A 35 -19.71 -33.75 -0.56
N SER A 36 -20.33 -33.40 -1.69
CA SER A 36 -19.68 -33.48 -3.01
C SER A 36 -18.54 -32.47 -3.17
N LEU A 37 -18.63 -31.28 -2.55
CA LEU A 37 -17.58 -30.27 -2.58
C LEU A 37 -16.37 -30.71 -1.74
N GLU A 38 -16.59 -31.29 -0.56
CA GLU A 38 -15.51 -31.83 0.29
C GLU A 38 -14.76 -32.99 -0.38
N LYS A 39 -15.47 -33.80 -1.16
CA LYS A 39 -14.88 -34.90 -1.94
C LYS A 39 -14.22 -34.44 -3.24
N GLY A 40 -14.55 -33.23 -3.71
CA GLY A 40 -14.07 -32.66 -4.97
C GLY A 40 -14.66 -33.30 -6.24
N ILE A 41 -15.54 -34.31 -6.11
CA ILE A 41 -16.09 -35.10 -7.22
C ILE A 41 -17.61 -35.24 -7.06
N ASP A 42 -18.33 -35.05 -8.15
CA ASP A 42 -19.76 -35.35 -8.23
C ASP A 42 -19.99 -36.87 -8.37
N PRO A 43 -20.61 -37.53 -7.38
CA PRO A 43 -20.74 -38.99 -7.39
C PRO A 43 -21.63 -39.53 -8.51
N ARG A 44 -22.46 -38.68 -9.13
CA ARG A 44 -23.37 -39.11 -10.21
C ARG A 44 -22.70 -39.07 -11.58
N THR A 45 -21.68 -38.23 -11.73
CA THR A 45 -21.05 -37.96 -13.04
C THR A 45 -19.56 -38.28 -13.08
N GLY A 46 -18.91 -38.46 -11.92
CA GLY A 46 -17.47 -38.67 -11.79
C GLY A 46 -16.63 -37.42 -12.12
N LYS A 47 -17.28 -36.28 -12.39
CA LYS A 47 -16.60 -35.03 -12.75
C LYS A 47 -16.24 -34.21 -11.52
N GLU A 48 -15.26 -33.33 -11.68
CA GLU A 48 -14.89 -32.34 -10.68
C GLU A 48 -16.11 -31.49 -10.27
N ARG A 49 -16.28 -31.31 -8.95
CA ARG A 49 -17.37 -30.51 -8.39
C ARG A 49 -16.87 -29.11 -8.06
N LYS A 50 -17.22 -28.12 -8.90
CA LYS A 50 -16.90 -26.71 -8.67
C LYS A 50 -18.05 -25.96 -7.98
N PRO A 51 -17.75 -25.09 -6.99
CA PRO A 51 -18.74 -24.20 -6.40
C PRO A 51 -19.08 -23.04 -7.34
N THR A 52 -20.27 -22.45 -7.18
CA THR A 52 -20.59 -21.14 -7.79
C THR A 52 -19.99 -20.01 -6.95
N ILE A 53 -19.90 -18.81 -7.54
CA ILE A 53 -19.47 -17.58 -6.84
C ILE A 53 -20.31 -17.33 -5.58
N GLU A 54 -21.62 -17.52 -5.68
CA GLU A 54 -22.54 -17.36 -4.54
C GLU A 54 -22.23 -18.36 -3.42
N VAL A 55 -21.90 -19.60 -3.76
CA VAL A 55 -21.56 -20.65 -2.80
C VAL A 55 -20.21 -20.37 -2.15
N ILE A 56 -19.21 -19.92 -2.91
CA ILE A 56 -17.92 -19.46 -2.37
C ILE A 56 -18.14 -18.33 -1.35
N HIS A 57 -19.02 -17.37 -1.66
CA HIS A 57 -19.35 -16.27 -0.77
C HIS A 57 -20.02 -16.74 0.54
N LYS A 58 -20.99 -17.66 0.46
CA LYS A 58 -21.62 -18.26 1.65
C LYS A 58 -20.62 -19.00 2.52
N LEU A 59 -19.73 -19.78 1.92
CA LEU A 59 -18.68 -20.52 2.61
C LEU A 59 -17.67 -19.57 3.28
N SER A 60 -17.22 -18.54 2.57
CA SER A 60 -16.31 -17.51 3.07
C SER A 60 -16.88 -16.83 4.32
N LYS A 61 -18.16 -16.43 4.29
CA LYS A 61 -18.86 -15.84 5.43
C LYS A 61 -19.00 -16.79 6.61
N TYR A 62 -19.47 -18.02 6.36
CA TYR A 62 -19.72 -18.97 7.43
C TYR A 62 -18.44 -19.37 8.17
N TYR A 63 -17.38 -19.68 7.42
CA TYR A 63 -16.10 -20.10 7.99
C TYR A 63 -15.16 -18.94 8.35
N ASN A 64 -15.57 -17.70 8.10
CA ASN A 64 -14.76 -16.50 8.29
C ASN A 64 -13.37 -16.60 7.63
N VAL A 65 -13.36 -17.00 6.35
CA VAL A 65 -12.15 -17.15 5.53
C VAL A 65 -12.21 -16.25 4.32
N ASP A 66 -11.04 -15.87 3.79
CA ASP A 66 -10.95 -14.96 2.65
C ASP A 66 -11.62 -15.54 1.39
N PHE A 67 -12.47 -14.72 0.76
CA PHE A 67 -13.23 -15.10 -0.42
C PHE A 67 -12.34 -15.49 -1.61
N PHE A 68 -11.27 -14.72 -1.86
CA PHE A 68 -10.39 -14.96 -3.00
C PHE A 68 -9.47 -16.16 -2.77
N ASP A 69 -9.10 -16.44 -1.52
CA ASP A 69 -8.41 -17.69 -1.17
C ASP A 69 -9.27 -18.91 -1.48
N LEU A 70 -10.54 -18.94 -1.05
CA LEU A 70 -11.45 -20.04 -1.38
C LEU A 70 -11.68 -20.16 -2.89
N SER A 71 -11.84 -19.04 -3.59
CA SER A 71 -12.02 -19.03 -5.05
C SER A 71 -10.82 -19.62 -5.79
N ARG A 72 -9.60 -19.28 -5.35
CA ARG A 72 -8.35 -19.80 -5.91
C ARG A 72 -8.23 -21.30 -5.69
N LEU A 73 -8.52 -21.76 -4.47
CA LEU A 73 -8.53 -23.19 -4.14
C LEU A 73 -9.55 -23.95 -4.99
N ALA A 74 -10.73 -23.37 -5.20
CA ALA A 74 -11.79 -23.95 -6.01
C ALA A 74 -11.49 -23.96 -7.54
N GLY A 75 -10.39 -23.34 -7.97
CA GLY A 75 -10.07 -23.19 -9.39
C GLY A 75 -11.15 -22.37 -10.14
N VAL A 76 -11.79 -21.43 -9.44
CA VAL A 76 -12.81 -20.52 -9.99
C VAL A 76 -12.19 -19.14 -10.13
N PHE A 77 -12.11 -18.65 -11.36
CA PHE A 77 -11.73 -17.26 -11.62
C PHE A 77 -12.93 -16.35 -11.37
N VAL A 78 -12.78 -15.34 -10.51
CA VAL A 78 -13.83 -14.37 -10.20
C VAL A 78 -13.35 -13.00 -10.65
N SER A 79 -14.02 -12.46 -11.67
CA SER A 79 -13.75 -11.11 -12.13
C SER A 79 -14.25 -10.09 -11.11
N ILE A 80 -13.70 -8.87 -11.17
CA ILE A 80 -14.21 -7.76 -10.35
C ILE A 80 -15.69 -7.54 -10.65
N LYS A 81 -16.18 -7.69 -11.89
CA LYS A 81 -17.61 -7.51 -12.20
C LYS A 81 -18.48 -8.47 -11.39
N ASP A 82 -18.07 -9.74 -11.32
CA ASP A 82 -18.85 -10.84 -10.75
C ASP A 82 -18.63 -11.03 -9.24
N THR A 83 -17.70 -10.29 -8.65
CA THR A 83 -17.44 -10.32 -7.20
C THR A 83 -18.67 -9.79 -6.42
N PRO A 84 -19.07 -10.42 -5.30
CA PRO A 84 -20.13 -9.89 -4.43
C PRO A 84 -19.86 -8.46 -3.97
N LYS A 85 -20.90 -7.62 -3.89
CA LYS A 85 -20.77 -6.19 -3.52
C LYS A 85 -20.09 -5.98 -2.16
N GLU A 86 -20.37 -6.86 -1.20
CA GLU A 86 -19.81 -6.78 0.15
C GLU A 86 -18.30 -7.10 0.15
N VAL A 87 -17.88 -8.17 -0.54
CA VAL A 87 -16.46 -8.51 -0.73
C VAL A 87 -15.71 -7.36 -1.40
N LYS A 88 -16.30 -6.72 -2.44
CA LYS A 88 -15.70 -5.51 -3.05
C LYS A 88 -15.49 -4.39 -2.03
N ARG A 89 -16.51 -4.13 -1.21
CA ARG A 89 -16.46 -3.08 -0.20
C ARG A 89 -15.40 -3.37 0.87
N GLU A 90 -15.28 -4.61 1.30
CA GLU A 90 -14.25 -5.08 2.23
C GLU A 90 -12.84 -4.92 1.65
N GLU A 91 -12.62 -5.34 0.40
CA GLU A 91 -11.33 -5.15 -0.27
C GLU A 91 -10.99 -3.67 -0.46
N ILE A 92 -11.95 -2.84 -0.87
CA ILE A 92 -11.76 -1.38 -0.96
C ILE A 92 -11.40 -0.81 0.42
N ASN A 93 -12.00 -1.30 1.50
CA ASN A 93 -11.69 -0.85 2.86
C ASN A 93 -10.31 -1.33 3.34
N LYS A 94 -9.94 -2.59 3.07
CA LYS A 94 -8.59 -3.13 3.33
C LYS A 94 -7.53 -2.35 2.56
N MET A 95 -7.80 -2.05 1.29
CA MET A 95 -6.95 -1.25 0.42
C MET A 95 -6.81 0.18 0.97
N LYS A 96 -7.92 0.87 1.29
CA LYS A 96 -7.90 2.18 1.96
C LYS A 96 -7.13 2.16 3.28
N LYS A 97 -7.23 1.07 4.06
CA LYS A 97 -6.48 0.88 5.31
C LYS A 97 -4.97 0.78 5.03
N ARG A 98 -4.56 -0.08 4.09
CA ARG A 98 -3.15 -0.23 3.65
C ARG A 98 -2.58 1.09 3.11
N PHE A 99 -3.35 1.83 2.32
CA PHE A 99 -2.91 3.15 1.83
C PHE A 99 -2.74 4.15 2.98
N ARG A 100 -3.67 4.19 3.94
CA ARG A 100 -3.51 5.05 5.13
C ARG A 100 -2.31 4.67 5.98
N GLU A 101 -2.03 3.37 6.14
CA GLU A 101 -0.86 2.87 6.86
C GLU A 101 0.43 3.29 6.15
N TYR A 102 0.53 3.06 4.83
CA TYR A 102 1.69 3.46 4.02
C TYR A 102 2.00 4.96 4.08
N PHE A 103 0.99 5.84 4.00
CA PHE A 103 1.21 7.28 4.08
C PHE A 103 1.60 7.75 5.49
N ASN A 104 1.19 7.03 6.54
CA ASN A 104 1.58 7.35 7.93
C ASN A 104 3.04 6.99 8.24
N ASP A 105 3.63 6.00 7.56
CA ASP A 105 4.98 5.50 7.89
C ASP A 105 6.08 6.55 7.59
N THR A 106 6.01 7.28 6.47
CA THR A 106 7.00 8.33 6.16
C THR A 106 6.91 9.51 7.13
N GLU A 107 5.69 9.95 7.45
CA GLU A 107 5.46 11.02 8.42
C GLU A 107 5.95 10.60 9.82
N LEU A 108 5.69 9.35 10.21
CA LEU A 108 6.14 8.77 11.46
C LEU A 108 7.67 8.71 11.54
N ILE A 109 8.34 8.20 10.50
CA ILE A 109 9.81 8.15 10.43
C ILE A 109 10.42 9.55 10.56
N VAL A 110 9.86 10.54 9.87
CA VAL A 110 10.33 11.94 9.97
C VAL A 110 10.15 12.46 11.39
N LYS A 111 8.98 12.24 12.02
CA LYS A 111 8.71 12.65 13.40
C LYS A 111 9.63 11.96 14.40
N GLU A 112 9.86 10.66 14.27
CA GLU A 112 10.76 9.89 15.14
C GLU A 112 12.20 10.40 15.04
N ASN A 113 12.69 10.68 13.84
CA ASN A 113 14.02 11.27 13.65
C ASN A 113 14.16 12.64 14.34
N TYR A 114 13.13 13.48 14.25
CA TYR A 114 13.14 14.77 14.97
C TYR A 114 13.07 14.59 16.50
N LEU A 115 12.28 13.63 17.00
CA LEU A 115 12.22 13.33 18.43
C LEU A 115 13.57 12.84 18.97
N ASP A 116 14.30 12.01 18.22
CA ASP A 116 15.65 11.59 18.58
C ASP A 116 16.61 12.79 18.69
N ILE A 117 16.59 13.72 17.73
CA ILE A 117 17.40 14.95 17.77
C ILE A 117 17.05 15.80 19.00
N MET A 118 15.75 15.97 19.31
CA MET A 118 15.29 16.76 20.46
C MET A 118 15.64 16.12 21.81
N SER A 119 15.75 14.80 21.85
CA SER A 119 16.12 14.06 23.07
C SER A 119 17.61 14.15 23.42
N LYS A 120 18.44 14.53 22.45
CA LYS A 120 19.90 14.63 22.59
C LYS A 120 20.31 16.02 23.05
N LYS A 121 21.40 16.09 23.83
CA LYS A 121 22.06 17.36 24.13
C LYS A 121 22.79 17.85 22.89
N LEU A 122 22.30 18.95 22.30
CA LEU A 122 22.92 19.58 21.14
C LEU A 122 24.14 20.42 21.54
N SER A 123 25.15 20.44 20.68
CA SER A 123 26.22 21.42 20.72
C SER A 123 25.72 22.80 20.26
N TYR A 124 26.48 23.85 20.60
CA TYR A 124 26.16 25.22 20.15
C TYR A 124 25.98 25.32 18.63
N ARG A 125 26.84 24.65 17.85
CA ARG A 125 26.77 24.68 16.38
C ARG A 125 25.50 24.02 15.85
N GLU A 126 25.11 22.88 16.43
CA GLU A 126 23.88 22.19 16.07
C GLU A 126 22.65 23.03 16.43
N SER A 127 22.64 23.69 17.60
CA SER A 127 21.55 24.58 17.98
C SER A 127 21.34 25.73 16.99
N ILE A 128 22.42 26.39 16.56
CA ILE A 128 22.34 27.47 15.56
C ILE A 128 21.87 26.94 14.20
N PHE A 129 22.39 25.79 13.78
CA PHE A 129 21.97 25.14 12.53
C PHE A 129 20.45 24.89 12.51
N TRP A 130 19.93 24.22 13.54
CA TRP A 130 18.50 23.90 13.62
C TRP A 130 17.61 25.15 13.75
N GLN A 131 18.08 26.17 14.47
CA GLN A 131 17.36 27.45 14.56
C GLN A 131 17.22 28.12 13.19
N ASN A 132 18.30 28.18 12.41
CA ASN A 132 18.25 28.78 11.08
C ASN A 132 17.38 27.98 10.11
N LEU A 133 17.44 26.65 10.17
CA LEU A 133 16.59 25.78 9.35
C LEU A 133 15.10 25.96 9.69
N TYR A 134 14.76 26.02 10.98
CA TYR A 134 13.39 26.27 11.42
C TYR A 134 12.89 27.64 10.98
N ASN A 135 13.72 28.69 11.14
CA ASN A 135 13.37 30.04 10.71
C ASN A 135 13.08 30.10 9.20
N PHE A 136 13.92 29.45 8.39
CA PHE A 136 13.71 29.33 6.94
C PHE A 136 12.39 28.62 6.63
N TYR A 137 12.13 27.45 7.24
CA TYR A 137 10.88 26.74 7.05
C TYR A 137 9.65 27.60 7.36
N ILE A 138 9.65 28.32 8.49
CA ILE A 138 8.52 29.17 8.88
C ILE A 138 8.30 30.32 7.90
N GLN A 139 9.37 30.87 7.33
CA GLN A 139 9.27 31.94 6.33
C GLN A 139 8.73 31.45 4.99
N GLU A 140 9.07 30.22 4.59
CA GLU A 140 8.81 29.72 3.24
C GLU A 140 7.67 28.70 3.13
N LYS A 141 7.17 28.14 4.24
CA LYS A 141 6.15 27.07 4.22
C LYS A 141 4.82 27.44 3.56
N ASP A 142 4.53 28.74 3.45
CA ASP A 142 3.31 29.26 2.83
C ASP A 142 3.61 30.05 1.53
N SER A 143 4.86 30.03 1.05
CA SER A 143 5.28 30.72 -0.18
C SER A 143 4.68 30.07 -1.43
N ASP A 144 4.40 30.87 -2.47
CA ASP A 144 3.99 30.38 -3.79
C ASP A 144 5.13 29.60 -4.49
N TYR A 145 4.80 28.83 -5.52
CA TYR A 145 5.77 28.07 -6.33
C TYR A 145 6.83 28.96 -7.00
N LEU A 146 8.06 28.44 -7.12
CA LEU A 146 9.11 29.01 -7.97
C LEU A 146 8.73 28.88 -9.44
N LYS A 147 8.59 30.03 -10.11
CA LYS A 147 8.43 30.10 -11.56
C LYS A 147 9.80 30.20 -12.22
N ILE A 148 10.46 29.06 -12.37
CA ILE A 148 11.69 28.98 -13.13
C ILE A 148 11.32 28.95 -14.62
N LYS A 149 11.89 29.86 -15.40
CA LYS A 149 11.60 29.95 -16.83
C LYS A 149 11.97 28.64 -17.52
N ASP A 150 11.02 28.06 -18.26
CA ASP A 150 11.16 26.80 -19.00
C ASP A 150 11.17 25.52 -18.13
N GLU A 151 10.77 25.59 -16.85
CA GLU A 151 10.62 24.45 -15.92
C GLU A 151 9.22 24.42 -15.28
N GLU A 152 8.81 23.27 -14.73
CA GLU A 152 7.56 23.17 -13.97
C GLU A 152 7.64 23.94 -12.65
N ASP A 153 6.54 24.61 -12.28
CA ASP A 153 6.39 25.33 -11.02
C ASP A 153 6.76 24.40 -9.83
N THR A 154 7.80 24.76 -9.08
CA THR A 154 8.35 23.91 -8.00
C THR A 154 8.32 24.63 -6.66
N ASP A 155 7.88 23.96 -5.59
CA ASP A 155 7.88 24.50 -4.23
C ASP A 155 9.31 24.82 -3.74
N ILE A 156 9.50 25.97 -3.08
CA ILE A 156 10.83 26.45 -2.63
C ILE A 156 11.51 25.44 -1.69
N LEU A 157 10.75 24.87 -0.75
CA LEU A 157 11.30 23.90 0.20
C LEU A 157 11.72 22.61 -0.53
N ILE A 158 10.89 22.16 -1.48
CA ILE A 158 11.19 20.97 -2.29
C ILE A 158 12.43 21.20 -3.16
N PHE A 159 12.55 22.36 -3.80
CA PHE A 159 13.70 22.69 -4.64
C PHE A 159 15.00 22.70 -3.81
N ILE A 160 15.02 23.42 -2.69
CA ILE A 160 16.20 23.53 -1.83
C ILE A 160 16.58 22.18 -1.22
N ALA A 161 15.61 21.38 -0.80
CA ALA A 161 15.87 20.02 -0.32
C ALA A 161 16.49 19.13 -1.42
N SER A 162 15.98 19.23 -2.65
CA SER A 162 16.50 18.48 -3.80
C SER A 162 17.92 18.92 -4.16
N LEU A 163 18.19 20.22 -4.15
CA LEU A 163 19.53 20.78 -4.37
C LEU A 163 20.54 20.24 -3.36
N PHE A 164 20.22 20.28 -2.06
CA PHE A 164 21.09 19.73 -1.01
C PHE A 164 21.30 18.23 -1.15
N LYS A 165 20.27 17.49 -1.55
CA LYS A 165 20.39 16.06 -1.82
C LYS A 165 21.37 15.80 -2.96
N ILE A 166 21.19 16.46 -4.10
CA ILE A 166 22.08 16.32 -5.27
C ILE A 166 23.52 16.66 -4.90
N LEU A 167 23.75 17.77 -4.18
CA LEU A 167 25.07 18.16 -3.69
C LEU A 167 25.70 17.08 -2.80
N THR A 168 24.91 16.50 -1.90
CA THR A 168 25.39 15.48 -0.95
C THR A 168 25.72 14.16 -1.64
N GLU A 169 24.88 13.74 -2.58
CA GLU A 169 25.08 12.51 -3.36
C GLU A 169 26.31 12.62 -4.28
N ASN A 170 26.60 13.82 -4.79
CA ASN A 170 27.67 14.06 -5.76
C ASN A 170 28.94 14.68 -5.17
N LYS A 171 29.06 14.83 -3.84
CA LYS A 171 30.16 15.56 -3.18
C LYS A 171 31.59 15.11 -3.54
N HIS A 172 31.77 13.94 -4.16
CA HIS A 172 33.05 13.37 -4.56
C HIS A 172 33.08 12.92 -6.03
N SER A 173 32.15 13.36 -6.86
CA SER A 173 32.05 12.93 -8.26
C SER A 173 33.19 13.47 -9.14
N ASN A 174 33.75 14.64 -8.80
CA ASN A 174 34.67 15.41 -9.65
C ASN A 174 34.09 15.67 -11.07
N ASP A 175 32.77 15.77 -11.17
CA ASP A 175 32.04 15.94 -12.42
C ASP A 175 31.79 17.45 -12.69
N ASP A 176 32.53 17.99 -13.68
CA ASP A 176 32.44 19.39 -14.09
C ASP A 176 31.12 19.76 -14.74
N GLU A 177 30.43 18.80 -15.38
CA GLU A 177 29.12 19.02 -16.00
C GLU A 177 28.06 19.16 -14.91
N MET A 178 28.05 18.23 -13.95
CA MET A 178 27.18 18.32 -12.77
C MET A 178 27.39 19.61 -11.97
N PHE A 179 28.64 20.07 -11.83
CA PHE A 179 28.91 21.36 -11.19
C PHE A 179 28.25 22.53 -11.92
N LYS A 180 28.32 22.55 -13.26
CA LYS A 180 27.71 23.61 -14.08
C LYS A 180 26.20 23.59 -13.97
N ASP A 181 25.59 22.41 -14.00
CA ASP A 181 24.13 22.25 -13.93
C ASP A 181 23.60 22.75 -12.58
N ILE A 182 24.15 22.25 -11.48
CA ILE A 182 23.79 22.67 -10.11
C ILE A 182 23.97 24.19 -9.93
N SER A 183 25.08 24.73 -10.45
CA SER A 183 25.36 26.17 -10.38
C SER A 183 24.35 27.00 -11.17
N ASN A 184 23.96 26.54 -12.35
CA ASN A 184 22.96 27.21 -13.17
C ASN A 184 21.59 27.22 -12.48
N ASP A 185 21.16 26.08 -11.93
CA ASP A 185 19.88 25.96 -11.25
C ASP A 185 19.83 26.81 -9.98
N PHE A 186 20.90 26.80 -9.19
CA PHE A 186 21.01 27.67 -8.03
C PHE A 186 20.98 29.17 -8.41
N ASN A 187 21.65 29.56 -9.50
CA ASN A 187 21.64 30.94 -9.99
C ASN A 187 20.24 31.37 -10.45
N LYS A 188 19.50 30.50 -11.14
CA LYS A 188 18.11 30.75 -11.53
C LYS A 188 17.24 30.95 -10.28
N PHE A 189 17.36 30.04 -9.31
CA PHE A 189 16.68 30.15 -8.02
C PHE A 189 16.97 31.48 -7.33
N LEU A 190 18.25 31.85 -7.16
CA LEU A 190 18.62 33.09 -6.47
C LEU A 190 18.04 34.33 -7.15
N LYS A 191 18.08 34.39 -8.49
CA LYS A 191 17.48 35.51 -9.24
C LYS A 191 15.98 35.60 -9.01
N SER A 192 15.29 34.46 -9.06
CA SER A 192 13.85 34.39 -8.81
C SER A 192 13.51 34.78 -7.36
N TYR A 193 14.20 34.18 -6.39
CA TYR A 193 13.98 34.36 -4.96
C TYR A 193 14.25 35.80 -4.51
N LEU A 194 15.30 36.43 -5.02
CA LEU A 194 15.64 37.83 -4.71
C LEU A 194 14.89 38.83 -5.59
N ASN A 195 14.03 38.37 -6.51
CA ASN A 195 13.33 39.19 -7.49
C ASN A 195 14.29 40.12 -8.29
N VAL A 196 15.44 39.57 -8.70
CA VAL A 196 16.46 40.25 -9.50
C VAL A 196 16.22 39.92 -10.97
N LYS A 197 16.07 40.96 -11.79
CA LYS A 197 15.86 40.86 -13.24
C LYS A 197 17.13 40.51 -14.00
#